data_AF-A0A9P6IMQ5-F1
#
_entry.id   AF-A0A9P6IMQ5-F1
#
_cell.length_a   1.000
_cell.length_b   1.000
_cell.length_c   1.000
_cell.angle_alpha   90.00
_cell.angle_beta   90.00
_cell.angle_gamma   90.00
#
_symmetry.space_group_name_H-M   'P 1'
#
loop_
_entity.id
_entity.type
_entity.pdbx_description
1 polymer ?
#
loop_
_entity_poly.entity_id
_entity_poly.type
_entity_poly.pdbx_seq_one_letter_code
_entity_poly.pdbx_strand_id
1 'polypeptide(L)'
;MENIVVYIDGAACQQKRATLEHRQSLRSKALKDARKEIMELKGRVERNDRVRKQQFISIQKHLNNAFHWNQDARMSFAAFLMEKGWRVRECEYEADVNIASDCKETDIVVTRDSDMLGHSGITTIWRPLSRQGLLIYNVPDLLKCLEMTRHQLTVFCTVSRNDYTRNVPSLGPQANYGIVKSLEGEDSRDVLQKYLAHEQVVCKNKEQLTFKDACDVFIELNQTPLLVEDTPMPSGSNVSESPTLSPTPTTTSLVVCKSKDRLTFKDSCHGVIAIDQTSLLATGDAPSGFNESQSPASLPTPTAILSTEPTNDDLDSLSHSF
;
A
#
# COMPACT_ATOMS: atom_id res chain seq x y z
N MET A 1 26.46 5.21 -7.52
CA MET A 1 25.23 4.56 -7.05
C MET A 1 24.11 5.20 -7.83
N GLU A 2 23.22 4.39 -8.39
CA GLU A 2 21.99 4.88 -8.99
C GLU A 2 21.21 5.72 -7.97
N ASN A 3 20.53 6.73 -8.48
CA ASN A 3 19.82 7.74 -7.72
C ASN A 3 18.55 7.13 -7.09
N ILE A 4 18.69 6.27 -6.08
CA ILE A 4 17.56 5.74 -5.31
C ILE A 4 17.11 6.77 -4.26
N VAL A 5 15.80 6.98 -4.13
CA VAL A 5 15.17 7.77 -3.07
C VAL A 5 14.09 6.93 -2.40
N VAL A 6 14.11 6.89 -1.07
CA VAL A 6 13.09 6.24 -0.25
C VAL A 6 12.13 7.30 0.30
N TYR A 7 10.84 7.18 -0.01
CA TYR A 7 9.82 8.09 0.52
C TYR A 7 9.15 7.47 1.74
N ILE A 8 9.01 8.25 2.81
CA ILE A 8 8.38 7.85 4.07
C ILE A 8 7.19 8.77 4.31
N ASP A 9 6.02 8.17 4.51
CA ASP A 9 4.80 8.89 4.90
C ASP A 9 5.04 9.72 6.17
N GLY A 10 4.52 10.94 6.18
CA GLY A 10 4.45 11.85 7.30
C GLY A 10 3.16 11.76 8.10
N ALA A 11 2.54 12.92 8.31
CA ALA A 11 1.34 13.08 9.12
C ALA A 11 0.07 12.60 8.40
N ALA A 12 -0.99 12.35 9.16
CA ALA A 12 -2.30 12.07 8.60
C ALA A 12 -2.90 13.30 7.90
N CYS A 13 -3.52 13.10 6.74
CA CYS A 13 -4.23 14.13 5.99
C CYS A 13 -5.76 14.05 6.20
N GLN A 14 -6.44 15.16 5.93
CA GLN A 14 -7.90 15.26 6.02
C GLN A 14 -8.60 14.35 5.00
N GLN A 15 -8.07 14.27 3.78
CA GLN A 15 -8.65 13.52 2.66
C GLN A 15 -8.77 12.01 2.97
N LYS A 16 -7.90 11.47 3.82
CA LYS A 16 -7.88 10.05 4.22
C LYS A 16 -8.55 9.78 5.57
N ARG A 17 -9.22 10.77 6.18
CA ARG A 17 -9.79 10.68 7.54
C ARG A 17 -10.65 9.42 7.74
N ALA A 18 -11.61 9.18 6.86
CA ALA A 18 -12.53 8.04 6.99
C ALA A 18 -11.78 6.69 6.98
N THR A 19 -10.79 6.56 6.10
CA THR A 19 -9.95 5.36 6.01
C THR A 19 -9.07 5.18 7.25
N LEU A 20 -8.52 6.27 7.78
CA LEU A 20 -7.73 6.24 9.02
C LEU A 20 -8.58 5.82 10.23
N GLU A 21 -9.78 6.39 10.37
CA GLU A 21 -10.73 6.03 11.42
C GLU A 21 -11.14 4.55 11.32
N HIS A 22 -11.42 4.07 10.11
CA HIS A 22 -11.73 2.66 9.87
C HIS A 22 -10.56 1.75 10.26
N ARG A 23 -9.34 2.04 9.79
CA ARG A 23 -8.12 1.30 10.13
C ARG A 23 -7.85 1.32 11.64
N GLN A 24 -8.10 2.43 12.32
CA GLN A 24 -7.96 2.52 13.78
C GLN A 24 -8.99 1.69 14.54
N SER A 25 -10.24 1.66 14.06
CA SER A 25 -11.29 0.80 14.61
C SER A 25 -10.94 -0.68 14.47
N LEU A 26 -10.48 -1.11 13.29
CA LEU A 26 -10.02 -2.49 13.04
C LEU A 26 -8.84 -2.87 13.95
N ARG A 27 -7.83 -2.00 14.05
CA ARG A 27 -6.67 -2.23 14.95
C ARG A 27 -7.09 -2.33 16.41
N SER A 28 -7.98 -1.44 16.85
CA SER A 28 -8.50 -1.44 18.23
C SER A 28 -9.25 -2.73 18.56
N LYS A 29 -10.04 -3.22 17.60
CA LYS A 29 -10.71 -4.52 17.72
C LYS A 29 -9.70 -5.66 17.79
N ALA A 30 -8.73 -5.70 16.87
CA ALA A 30 -7.69 -6.72 16.86
C ALA A 30 -6.87 -6.76 18.17
N LEU A 31 -6.55 -5.61 18.75
CA LEU A 31 -5.88 -5.54 20.06
C LEU A 31 -6.76 -6.07 21.20
N LYS A 32 -8.06 -5.78 21.20
CA LYS A 32 -9.00 -6.32 22.19
C LYS A 32 -9.08 -7.85 22.09
N ASP A 33 -9.17 -8.37 20.87
CA ASP A 33 -9.23 -9.81 20.60
C ASP A 33 -7.91 -10.50 21.02
N ALA A 34 -6.75 -9.92 20.66
CA ALA A 34 -5.44 -10.43 21.10
C ALA A 34 -5.34 -10.48 22.63
N ARG A 35 -5.74 -9.42 23.33
CA ARG A 35 -5.73 -9.37 24.80
C ARG A 35 -6.62 -10.44 25.42
N LYS A 36 -7.82 -10.64 24.87
CA LYS A 36 -8.74 -11.69 25.34
C LYS A 36 -8.07 -13.07 25.22
N GLU A 37 -7.49 -13.39 24.06
CA GLU A 37 -6.85 -14.69 23.86
C GLU A 37 -5.59 -14.89 24.70
N ILE A 38 -4.81 -13.83 24.94
CA ILE A 38 -3.66 -13.86 25.86
C ILE A 38 -4.14 -14.16 27.28
N MET A 39 -5.24 -13.55 27.73
CA MET A 39 -5.81 -13.81 29.05
C MET A 39 -6.36 -15.23 29.17
N GLU A 40 -7.02 -15.75 28.13
CA GLU A 40 -7.46 -17.14 28.07
C GLU A 40 -6.29 -18.11 28.11
N LEU A 41 -5.21 -17.84 27.36
CA LEU A 41 -3.97 -18.61 27.39
C LEU A 41 -3.37 -18.60 28.81
N LYS A 42 -3.26 -17.43 29.44
CA LYS A 42 -2.76 -17.28 30.81
C LYS A 42 -3.58 -18.12 31.80
N GLY A 43 -4.90 -18.02 31.75
CA GLY A 43 -5.78 -18.79 32.63
C GLY A 43 -5.66 -20.30 32.43
N ARG A 44 -5.41 -20.77 31.21
CA ARG A 44 -5.13 -22.20 30.97
C ARG A 44 -3.81 -22.63 31.59
N VAL A 45 -2.77 -21.83 31.46
CA VAL A 45 -1.47 -22.11 32.10
C VAL A 45 -1.62 -22.16 33.62
N GLU A 46 -2.34 -21.20 34.22
CA GLU A 46 -2.60 -21.15 35.67
C GLU A 46 -3.40 -22.37 36.17
N ARG A 47 -4.34 -22.88 35.38
CA ARG A 47 -5.10 -24.11 35.70
C ARG A 47 -4.36 -25.41 35.35
N ASN A 48 -3.14 -25.31 34.82
CA ASN A 48 -2.36 -26.44 34.31
C ASN A 48 -3.10 -27.22 33.18
N ASP A 49 -3.94 -26.52 32.41
CA ASP A 49 -4.65 -27.07 31.24
C ASP A 49 -3.70 -27.21 30.03
N ARG A 50 -3.96 -28.19 29.16
CA ARG A 50 -3.19 -28.38 27.91
C ARG A 50 -3.29 -27.17 26.97
N VAL A 51 -2.20 -26.44 26.78
CA VAL A 51 -2.12 -25.35 25.78
C VAL A 51 -2.15 -25.91 24.34
N ARG A 52 -2.84 -25.23 23.41
CA ARG A 52 -2.97 -25.64 22.00
C ARG A 52 -2.22 -24.69 21.07
N LYS A 53 -1.58 -25.23 20.02
CA LYS A 53 -0.92 -24.44 18.94
C LYS A 53 -1.84 -23.36 18.35
N GLN A 54 -3.13 -23.67 18.19
CA GLN A 54 -4.12 -22.75 17.64
C GLN A 54 -4.23 -21.43 18.43
N GLN A 55 -3.99 -21.45 19.75
CA GLN A 55 -4.04 -20.24 20.56
C GLN A 55 -2.90 -19.28 20.20
N PHE A 56 -1.69 -19.80 19.99
CA PHE A 56 -0.56 -19.00 19.53
C PHE A 56 -0.78 -18.44 18.14
N ILE A 57 -1.31 -19.25 17.22
CA ILE A 57 -1.64 -18.82 15.85
C ILE A 57 -2.66 -17.67 15.88
N SER A 58 -3.69 -17.79 16.71
CA SER A 58 -4.74 -16.79 16.81
C SER A 58 -4.22 -15.49 17.45
N ILE A 59 -3.45 -15.59 18.54
CA ILE A 59 -2.78 -14.43 19.16
C ILE A 59 -1.88 -13.72 18.15
N GLN A 60 -1.03 -14.47 17.45
CA GLN A 60 -0.12 -13.93 16.44
C GLN A 60 -0.90 -13.25 15.30
N LYS A 61 -1.99 -13.86 14.83
CA LYS A 61 -2.87 -13.27 13.82
C LYS A 61 -3.44 -11.93 14.30
N HIS A 62 -3.97 -11.86 15.52
CA HIS A 62 -4.56 -10.63 16.05
C HIS A 62 -3.50 -9.55 16.30
N LEU A 63 -2.31 -9.92 16.79
CA LEU A 63 -1.19 -8.98 16.97
C LEU A 63 -0.68 -8.45 15.62
N ASN A 64 -0.56 -9.30 14.60
CA ASN A 64 -0.20 -8.88 13.25
C ASN A 64 -1.23 -7.91 12.65
N ASN A 65 -2.52 -8.16 12.85
CA ASN A 65 -3.60 -7.28 12.40
C ASN A 65 -3.69 -5.96 13.18
N ALA A 66 -3.17 -5.94 14.41
CA ALA A 66 -3.09 -4.74 15.25
C ALA A 66 -1.83 -3.91 14.97
N PHE A 67 -0.82 -4.51 14.34
CA PHE A 67 0.44 -3.85 14.05
C PHE A 67 0.21 -2.62 13.17
N HIS A 68 0.92 -1.55 13.50
CA HIS A 68 0.99 -0.36 12.68
C HIS A 68 2.34 0.31 12.88
N TRP A 69 2.85 0.90 11.82
CA TRP A 69 4.01 1.77 11.93
C TRP A 69 3.57 3.14 12.44
N ASN A 70 3.90 3.41 13.69
CA ASN A 70 3.70 4.74 14.27
C ASN A 70 4.75 5.73 13.71
N GLN A 71 4.56 7.02 13.98
CA GLN A 71 5.45 8.06 13.49
C GLN A 71 6.88 7.88 14.01
N ASP A 72 7.06 7.61 15.31
CA ASP A 72 8.40 7.45 15.90
C ASP A 72 9.20 6.30 15.26
N ALA A 73 8.55 5.17 14.97
CA ALA A 73 9.18 4.03 14.30
C ALA A 73 9.57 4.37 12.85
N ARG A 74 8.71 5.10 12.12
CA ARG A 74 9.01 5.58 10.76
C ARG A 74 10.20 6.53 10.75
N MET A 75 10.24 7.49 11.66
CA MET A 75 11.35 8.45 11.78
C MET A 75 12.66 7.78 12.20
N SER A 76 12.58 6.83 13.14
CA SER A 76 13.76 6.04 13.54
C SER A 76 14.31 5.20 12.38
N PHE A 77 13.43 4.63 11.57
CA PHE A 77 13.82 3.88 10.37
C PHE A 77 14.42 4.79 9.29
N ALA A 78 13.84 5.97 9.06
CA ALA A 78 14.38 6.98 8.15
C ALA A 78 15.81 7.40 8.57
N ALA A 79 16.02 7.69 9.85
CA ALA A 79 17.33 8.03 10.39
C ALA A 79 18.36 6.90 10.17
N PHE A 80 17.96 5.64 10.43
CA PHE A 80 18.79 4.49 10.16
C PHE A 80 19.17 4.36 8.67
N LEU A 81 18.23 4.55 7.75
CA LEU A 81 18.50 4.50 6.32
C LEU A 81 19.48 5.60 5.87
N MET A 82 19.29 6.82 6.37
CA MET A 82 20.21 7.94 6.12
C MET A 82 21.62 7.65 6.63
N GLU A 83 21.77 7.05 7.82
CA GLU A 83 23.06 6.61 8.36
C GLU A 83 23.73 5.56 7.45
N LYS A 84 22.94 4.71 6.80
CA LYS A 84 23.42 3.74 5.79
C LYS A 84 23.68 4.34 4.42
N GLY A 85 23.59 5.67 4.27
CA GLY A 85 23.89 6.39 3.04
C GLY A 85 22.75 6.36 2.01
N TRP A 86 21.54 5.96 2.39
CA TRP A 86 20.36 6.06 1.53
C TRP A 86 19.85 7.49 1.52
N ARG A 87 19.31 7.94 0.37
CA ARG A 87 18.56 9.19 0.31
C ARG A 87 17.13 8.91 0.72
N VAL A 88 16.68 9.59 1.77
CA VAL A 88 15.34 9.47 2.32
C VAL A 88 14.62 10.80 2.19
N ARG A 89 13.36 10.75 1.76
CA ARG A 89 12.45 11.87 1.68
C ARG A 89 11.34 11.65 2.71
N GLU A 90 11.36 12.44 3.76
CA GLU A 90 10.25 12.54 4.70
C GLU A 90 9.17 13.41 4.07
N CYS A 91 7.97 12.85 3.91
CA CYS A 91 6.85 13.53 3.29
C CYS A 91 6.07 14.32 4.35
N GLU A 92 5.37 15.38 3.94
CA GLU A 92 4.52 16.14 4.88
C GLU A 92 3.32 15.28 5.30
N TYR A 93 2.67 14.65 4.31
CA TYR A 93 1.54 13.75 4.48
C TYR A 93 1.85 12.40 3.82
N GLU A 94 1.18 12.03 2.74
CA GLU A 94 1.39 10.72 2.11
C GLU A 94 2.54 10.76 1.10
N ALA A 95 3.28 9.65 1.02
CA ALA A 95 4.39 9.53 0.10
C ALA A 95 3.94 9.55 -1.37
N ASP A 96 2.72 9.14 -1.66
CA ASP A 96 2.16 9.07 -3.02
C ASP A 96 2.18 10.43 -3.74
N VAL A 97 1.73 11.48 -3.07
CA VAL A 97 1.68 12.86 -3.59
C VAL A 97 3.09 13.41 -3.82
N ASN A 98 3.99 13.20 -2.86
CA ASN A 98 5.37 13.65 -3.00
C ASN A 98 6.09 12.89 -4.13
N ILE A 99 5.88 11.57 -4.24
CA ILE A 99 6.40 10.77 -5.35
C ILE A 99 5.84 11.31 -6.66
N ALA A 100 4.53 11.52 -6.76
CA ALA A 100 3.90 12.02 -7.98
C ALA A 100 4.43 13.39 -8.41
N SER A 101 4.70 14.28 -7.46
CA SER A 101 5.29 15.60 -7.70
C SER A 101 6.76 15.54 -8.12
N ASP A 102 7.55 14.67 -7.48
CA ASP A 102 8.99 14.59 -7.70
C ASP A 102 9.37 13.68 -8.89
N CYS A 103 8.46 12.78 -9.30
CA CYS A 103 8.67 11.77 -10.35
C CYS A 103 8.81 12.41 -11.73
N LYS A 104 9.85 11.98 -12.45
CA LYS A 104 10.06 12.30 -13.87
C LYS A 104 9.62 11.14 -14.75
N GLU A 105 9.43 11.41 -16.04
CA GLU A 105 9.01 10.41 -17.03
C GLU A 105 9.94 9.18 -17.13
N THR A 106 11.24 9.36 -16.82
CA THR A 106 12.25 8.29 -16.83
C THR A 106 12.39 7.55 -15.50
N ASP A 107 11.71 8.02 -14.46
CA ASP A 107 11.82 7.43 -13.13
C ASP A 107 10.90 6.19 -13.01
N ILE A 108 11.29 5.29 -12.11
CA ILE A 108 10.55 4.06 -11.84
C ILE A 108 10.04 4.11 -10.42
N VAL A 109 8.72 4.01 -10.23
CA VAL A 109 8.11 3.95 -8.89
C VAL A 109 7.97 2.49 -8.46
N VAL A 110 8.64 2.11 -7.38
CA VAL A 110 8.50 0.78 -6.78
C VAL A 110 7.50 0.84 -5.64
N THR A 111 6.33 0.22 -5.79
CA THR A 111 5.28 0.21 -4.77
C THR A 111 4.36 -1.01 -4.90
N ARG A 112 3.66 -1.37 -3.83
CA ARG A 112 2.53 -2.31 -3.91
C ARG A 112 1.19 -1.65 -4.11
N ASP A 113 1.14 -0.34 -3.88
CA ASP A 113 -0.05 0.47 -3.94
C ASP A 113 -0.43 0.77 -5.40
N SER A 114 -1.65 0.41 -5.78
CA SER A 114 -2.19 0.66 -7.11
C SER A 114 -2.62 2.11 -7.32
N ASP A 115 -2.79 2.89 -6.26
CA ASP A 115 -3.23 4.28 -6.34
C ASP A 115 -2.22 5.16 -7.11
N MET A 116 -0.96 4.72 -7.21
CA MET A 116 0.05 5.34 -8.09
C MET A 116 -0.38 5.43 -9.56
N LEU A 117 -1.23 4.53 -10.04
CA LEU A 117 -1.75 4.60 -11.40
C LEU A 117 -2.62 5.85 -11.63
N GLY A 118 -3.22 6.42 -10.58
CA GLY A 118 -4.05 7.62 -10.64
C GLY A 118 -3.27 8.91 -10.85
N HIS A 119 -1.98 8.96 -10.50
CA HIS A 119 -1.20 10.20 -10.55
C HIS A 119 -0.59 10.45 -11.93
N SER A 120 -1.09 11.45 -12.65
CA SER A 120 -0.80 11.72 -14.06
C SER A 120 0.70 11.67 -14.45
N GLY A 121 1.60 12.15 -13.59
CA GLY A 121 3.06 12.19 -13.83
C GLY A 121 3.79 10.84 -13.76
N ILE A 122 3.19 9.80 -13.20
CA ILE A 122 3.83 8.49 -13.07
C ILE A 122 3.65 7.69 -14.37
N THR A 123 4.76 7.23 -14.96
CA THR A 123 4.78 6.49 -16.24
C THR A 123 5.18 5.02 -16.09
N THR A 124 5.99 4.69 -15.08
CA THR A 124 6.48 3.32 -14.86
C THR A 124 6.36 2.92 -13.39
N ILE A 125 5.68 1.80 -13.14
CA ILE A 125 5.51 1.25 -11.79
C ILE A 125 6.04 -0.19 -11.76
N TRP A 126 6.88 -0.48 -10.78
CA TRP A 126 7.33 -1.84 -10.46
C TRP A 126 6.63 -2.31 -9.19
N ARG A 127 5.78 -3.33 -9.32
CA ARG A 127 5.03 -3.89 -8.21
C ARG A 127 5.69 -5.17 -7.68
N PRO A 128 6.25 -5.17 -6.46
CA PRO A 128 6.87 -6.36 -5.89
C PRO A 128 5.85 -7.44 -5.51
N LEU A 129 6.04 -8.65 -6.03
CA LEU A 129 5.24 -9.84 -5.72
C LEU A 129 5.86 -10.65 -4.57
N SER A 130 5.06 -11.45 -3.87
CA SER A 130 5.47 -12.21 -2.67
C SER A 130 6.55 -13.28 -2.92
N ARG A 131 6.73 -13.73 -4.18
CA ARG A 131 7.67 -14.80 -4.57
C ARG A 131 8.84 -14.30 -5.43
N GLN A 132 9.38 -13.12 -5.11
CA GLN A 132 10.55 -12.52 -5.78
C GLN A 132 10.31 -12.06 -7.24
N GLY A 133 9.06 -12.03 -7.70
CA GLY A 133 8.68 -11.47 -9.00
C GLY A 133 8.44 -9.96 -8.92
N LEU A 134 8.59 -9.28 -10.06
CA LEU A 134 8.16 -7.90 -10.26
C LEU A 134 7.10 -7.90 -11.36
N LEU A 135 5.98 -7.25 -11.11
CA LEU A 135 5.01 -6.90 -12.15
C LEU A 135 5.29 -5.46 -12.59
N ILE A 136 5.56 -5.26 -13.87
CA ILE A 136 5.92 -3.96 -14.44
C ILE A 136 4.70 -3.38 -15.15
N TYR A 137 4.26 -2.21 -14.72
CA TYR A 137 3.27 -1.41 -15.41
C TYR A 137 3.98 -0.30 -16.17
N ASN A 138 4.01 -0.41 -17.49
CA ASN A 138 4.27 0.72 -18.38
C ASN A 138 2.92 1.40 -18.64
N VAL A 139 2.72 2.59 -18.08
CA VAL A 139 1.43 3.29 -18.14
C VAL A 139 1.03 3.64 -19.58
N PRO A 140 1.91 4.13 -20.47
CA PRO A 140 1.59 4.31 -21.89
C PRO A 140 1.04 3.05 -22.57
N ASP A 141 1.69 1.89 -22.39
CA ASP A 141 1.22 0.62 -22.96
C ASP A 141 -0.13 0.20 -22.36
N LEU A 142 -0.29 0.37 -21.05
CA LEU A 142 -1.54 0.10 -20.34
C LEU A 142 -2.69 0.97 -20.86
N LEU A 143 -2.46 2.27 -21.06
CA LEU A 143 -3.45 3.19 -21.63
C LEU A 143 -3.86 2.77 -23.04
N LYS A 144 -2.90 2.31 -23.86
CA LYS A 144 -3.17 1.78 -25.20
C LYS A 144 -4.02 0.50 -25.14
N CYS A 145 -3.70 -0.43 -24.23
CA CYS A 145 -4.46 -1.66 -24.06
C CYS A 145 -5.88 -1.43 -23.54
N LEU A 146 -6.07 -0.44 -22.65
CA LEU A 146 -7.38 -0.06 -22.12
C LEU A 146 -8.18 0.82 -23.10
N GLU A 147 -7.50 1.38 -24.12
CA GLU A 147 -8.03 2.41 -25.01
C GLU A 147 -8.58 3.59 -24.21
N MET A 148 -7.78 4.07 -23.25
CA MET A 148 -8.09 5.22 -22.40
C MET A 148 -7.02 6.29 -22.50
N THR A 149 -7.42 7.55 -22.32
CA THR A 149 -6.48 8.66 -22.11
C THR A 149 -5.97 8.68 -20.68
N ARG A 150 -4.87 9.43 -20.44
CA ARG A 150 -4.35 9.62 -19.08
C ARG A 150 -5.38 10.26 -18.16
N HIS A 151 -6.16 11.22 -18.68
CA HIS A 151 -7.23 11.89 -17.96
C HIS A 151 -8.35 10.92 -17.58
N GLN A 152 -8.77 10.06 -18.50
CA GLN A 152 -9.76 9.02 -18.23
C GLN A 152 -9.24 8.03 -17.16
N LEU A 153 -7.99 7.59 -17.21
CA LEU A 153 -7.45 6.68 -16.18
C LEU A 153 -7.42 7.35 -14.79
N THR A 154 -7.02 8.63 -14.74
CA THR A 154 -7.02 9.42 -13.49
C THR A 154 -8.43 9.51 -12.90
N VAL A 155 -9.43 9.82 -13.74
CA VAL A 155 -10.84 9.87 -13.30
C VAL A 155 -11.33 8.49 -12.89
N PHE A 156 -10.95 7.43 -13.60
CA PHE A 156 -11.30 6.07 -13.24
C PHE A 156 -10.80 5.68 -11.83
N CYS A 157 -9.56 6.02 -11.48
CA CYS A 157 -9.03 5.85 -10.13
C CYS A 157 -9.77 6.73 -9.10
N THR A 158 -10.14 7.96 -9.49
CA THR A 158 -10.86 8.93 -8.63
C THR A 158 -12.27 8.47 -8.26
N VAL A 159 -13.03 7.93 -9.22
CA VAL A 159 -14.46 7.57 -9.04
C VAL A 159 -14.66 6.11 -8.62
N SER A 160 -13.64 5.27 -8.82
CA SER A 160 -13.59 3.95 -8.23
C SER A 160 -13.31 4.06 -6.73
N ARG A 161 -13.64 3.01 -5.98
CA ARG A 161 -13.39 2.99 -4.55
C ARG A 161 -11.88 3.14 -4.33
N ASN A 162 -11.50 4.09 -3.50
CA ASN A 162 -10.11 4.33 -3.12
C ASN A 162 -10.04 4.75 -1.64
N ASP A 163 -8.84 5.06 -1.16
CA ASP A 163 -8.61 5.43 0.24
C ASP A 163 -9.21 6.81 0.62
N TYR A 164 -9.55 7.66 -0.35
CA TYR A 164 -10.04 9.03 -0.15
C TYR A 164 -11.57 9.14 -0.27
N THR A 165 -12.17 8.32 -1.13
CA THR A 165 -13.61 8.34 -1.38
C THR A 165 -14.14 6.96 -1.72
N ARG A 166 -15.39 6.73 -1.32
CA ARG A 166 -16.17 5.60 -1.84
C ARG A 166 -16.62 5.88 -3.28
N ASN A 167 -16.87 4.81 -4.01
CA ASN A 167 -17.56 4.86 -5.29
C ASN A 167 -19.07 5.09 -5.11
N VAL A 168 -19.74 5.50 -6.20
CA VAL A 168 -21.20 5.55 -6.26
C VAL A 168 -21.78 4.15 -6.04
N PRO A 169 -22.80 3.99 -5.16
CA PRO A 169 -23.43 2.71 -4.94
C PRO A 169 -23.91 2.05 -6.24
N SER A 170 -23.67 0.74 -6.37
CA SER A 170 -24.01 -0.04 -7.57
C SER A 170 -23.27 0.36 -8.86
N LEU A 171 -22.19 1.13 -8.77
CA LEU A 171 -21.23 1.37 -9.84
C LEU A 171 -19.86 0.85 -9.41
N GLY A 172 -19.60 -0.43 -9.68
CA GLY A 172 -18.29 -1.05 -9.46
C GLY A 172 -17.26 -0.69 -10.54
N PRO A 173 -16.02 -1.19 -10.42
CA PRO A 173 -14.93 -0.88 -11.35
C PRO A 173 -15.30 -1.10 -12.82
N GLN A 174 -15.93 -2.22 -13.17
CA GLN A 174 -16.30 -2.48 -14.57
C GLN A 174 -17.30 -1.46 -15.13
N ALA A 175 -18.30 -1.05 -14.34
CA ALA A 175 -19.28 -0.06 -14.77
C ALA A 175 -18.64 1.33 -14.88
N ASN A 176 -17.81 1.70 -13.91
CA ASN A 176 -17.05 2.95 -13.96
C ASN A 176 -16.11 3.00 -15.16
N TYR A 177 -15.40 1.91 -15.46
CA TYR A 177 -14.55 1.81 -16.65
C TYR A 177 -15.35 2.05 -17.92
N GLY A 178 -16.48 1.36 -18.11
CA GLY A 178 -17.32 1.52 -19.30
C GLY A 178 -17.86 2.93 -19.48
N ILE A 179 -18.25 3.60 -18.39
CA ILE A 179 -18.70 5.00 -18.43
C ILE A 179 -17.51 5.93 -18.73
N VAL A 180 -16.44 5.87 -17.95
CA VAL A 180 -15.31 6.81 -18.10
C VAL A 180 -14.65 6.69 -19.47
N LYS A 181 -14.52 5.48 -20.00
CA LYS A 181 -13.95 5.22 -21.34
C LYS A 181 -14.76 5.88 -22.46
N SER A 182 -16.09 6.01 -22.32
CA SER A 182 -16.94 6.62 -23.35
C SER A 182 -16.97 8.15 -23.28
N LEU A 183 -16.34 8.76 -22.28
CA LEU A 183 -16.32 10.21 -22.09
C LEU A 183 -15.06 10.82 -22.67
N GLU A 184 -15.21 11.71 -23.63
CA GLU A 184 -14.12 12.56 -24.11
C GLU A 184 -14.00 13.80 -23.22
N GLY A 185 -12.78 14.28 -22.98
CA GLY A 185 -12.54 15.53 -22.28
C GLY A 185 -11.12 16.04 -22.43
N GLU A 186 -10.96 17.35 -22.24
CA GLU A 186 -9.67 18.04 -22.40
C GLU A 186 -8.71 17.72 -21.24
N ASP A 187 -9.25 17.63 -20.03
CA ASP A 187 -8.51 17.31 -18.82
C ASP A 187 -9.29 16.39 -17.87
N SER A 188 -8.65 16.00 -16.75
CA SER A 188 -9.26 15.11 -15.75
C SER A 188 -10.48 15.73 -15.05
N ARG A 189 -10.56 17.06 -14.92
CA ARG A 189 -11.70 17.76 -14.29
C ARG A 189 -12.91 17.75 -15.21
N ASP A 190 -12.71 18.01 -16.50
CA ASP A 190 -13.76 17.96 -17.53
C ASP A 190 -14.33 16.53 -17.65
N VAL A 191 -13.46 15.51 -17.73
CA VAL A 191 -13.91 14.10 -17.77
C VAL A 191 -14.71 13.74 -16.52
N LEU A 192 -14.29 14.19 -15.33
CA LEU A 192 -15.04 13.96 -14.09
C LEU A 192 -16.39 14.69 -14.09
N GLN A 193 -16.45 15.93 -14.57
CA GLN A 193 -17.70 16.67 -14.67
C GLN A 193 -18.69 15.95 -15.58
N LYS A 194 -18.22 15.44 -16.72
CA LYS A 194 -19.01 14.63 -17.64
C LYS A 194 -19.44 13.30 -17.01
N TYR A 195 -18.57 12.67 -16.21
CA TYR A 195 -18.93 11.46 -15.45
C TYR A 195 -20.07 11.74 -14.47
N LEU A 196 -19.98 12.82 -13.70
CA LEU A 196 -21.03 13.21 -12.75
C LEU A 196 -22.35 13.57 -13.43
N ALA A 197 -22.31 14.08 -14.67
CA ALA A 197 -23.47 14.38 -15.49
C ALA A 197 -24.04 13.17 -16.26
N HIS A 198 -23.32 12.05 -16.30
CA HIS A 198 -23.75 10.86 -17.04
C HIS A 198 -25.03 10.26 -16.43
N GLU A 199 -26.02 9.91 -17.27
CA GLU A 199 -27.36 9.49 -16.85
C GLU A 199 -27.34 8.38 -15.79
N GLN A 200 -26.53 7.34 -16.01
CA GLN A 200 -26.40 6.24 -15.06
C GLN A 200 -25.80 6.67 -13.71
N VAL A 201 -24.89 7.64 -13.72
CA VAL A 201 -24.26 8.17 -12.50
C VAL A 201 -25.26 9.03 -11.76
N VAL A 202 -25.94 9.97 -12.44
CA VAL A 202 -26.98 10.82 -11.85
C VAL A 202 -28.08 9.99 -11.20
N CYS A 203 -28.54 8.91 -11.85
CA CYS A 203 -29.58 8.04 -11.33
C CYS A 203 -29.15 7.28 -10.05
N LYS A 204 -27.87 6.89 -9.96
CA LYS A 204 -27.35 6.06 -8.86
C LYS A 204 -26.69 6.86 -7.75
N ASN A 205 -26.20 8.07 -8.03
CA ASN A 205 -25.50 8.95 -7.09
C ASN A 205 -26.47 9.71 -6.18
N LYS A 206 -27.32 8.96 -5.45
CA LYS A 206 -28.32 9.52 -4.53
C LYS A 206 -27.71 10.32 -3.37
N GLU A 207 -26.47 9.99 -3.02
CA GLU A 207 -25.72 10.63 -1.95
C GLU A 207 -24.96 11.87 -2.42
N GLN A 208 -25.07 12.24 -3.71
CA GLN A 208 -24.45 13.42 -4.30
C GLN A 208 -22.93 13.47 -4.06
N LEU A 209 -22.26 12.33 -4.21
CA LEU A 209 -20.80 12.25 -4.12
C LEU A 209 -20.17 13.18 -5.15
N THR A 210 -19.27 14.05 -4.68
CA THR A 210 -18.51 15.01 -5.50
C THR A 210 -17.08 14.57 -5.78
N PHE A 211 -16.61 13.51 -5.11
CA PHE A 211 -15.24 13.00 -5.17
C PHE A 211 -14.16 14.04 -4.85
N LYS A 212 -14.51 15.08 -4.08
CA LYS A 212 -13.61 16.21 -3.81
C LYS A 212 -12.26 15.77 -3.24
N ASP A 213 -12.25 14.94 -2.21
CA ASP A 213 -11.02 14.52 -1.53
C ASP A 213 -10.08 13.74 -2.47
N ALA A 214 -10.64 12.83 -3.29
CA ALA A 214 -9.86 12.12 -4.29
C ALA A 214 -9.35 13.03 -5.41
N CYS A 215 -10.11 14.07 -5.79
CA CYS A 215 -9.63 15.06 -6.76
C CYS A 215 -8.46 15.88 -6.21
N ASP A 216 -8.59 16.34 -4.96
CA ASP A 216 -7.55 17.11 -4.29
C ASP A 216 -6.23 16.30 -4.29
N VAL A 217 -6.28 14.98 -4.07
CA VAL A 217 -5.09 14.12 -4.11
C VAL A 217 -4.62 13.75 -5.52
N PHE A 218 -5.46 13.12 -6.34
CA PHE A 218 -5.00 12.54 -7.63
C PHE A 218 -4.79 13.59 -8.73
N ILE A 219 -5.56 14.68 -8.72
CA ILE A 219 -5.54 15.71 -9.76
C ILE A 219 -4.69 16.89 -9.30
N GLU A 220 -4.96 17.42 -8.10
CA GLU A 220 -4.32 18.64 -7.62
C GLU A 220 -3.02 18.40 -6.84
N LEU A 221 -2.71 17.13 -6.50
CA LEU A 221 -1.56 16.77 -5.66
C LEU A 221 -1.53 17.56 -4.34
N ASN A 222 -2.71 17.76 -3.76
CA ASN A 222 -2.92 18.60 -2.59
C ASN A 222 -3.50 17.80 -1.43
N GLN A 223 -2.89 17.97 -0.26
CA GLN A 223 -3.30 17.35 0.99
C GLN A 223 -3.30 18.41 2.08
N THR A 224 -4.26 18.30 3.00
CA THR A 224 -4.41 19.26 4.10
C THR A 224 -4.28 18.55 5.45
N PRO A 225 -3.83 19.26 6.49
CA PRO A 225 -3.67 18.67 7.81
C PRO A 225 -5.03 18.22 8.35
N LEU A 226 -5.04 17.06 9.01
CA LEU A 226 -6.22 16.57 9.70
C LEU A 226 -6.60 17.56 10.81
N LEU A 227 -7.78 18.19 10.70
CA LEU A 227 -8.26 19.10 11.74
C LEU A 227 -8.62 18.26 12.96
N VAL A 228 -7.84 18.39 14.03
CA VAL A 228 -8.25 17.90 15.34
C VAL A 228 -9.36 18.85 15.79
N GLU A 229 -10.60 18.38 15.76
CA GLU A 229 -11.68 19.10 16.43
C GLU A 229 -11.29 19.21 17.90
N ASP A 230 -11.05 20.45 18.35
CA ASP A 230 -10.75 20.79 19.75
C ASP A 230 -11.87 20.24 20.63
N THR A 231 -11.70 19.02 21.09
CA THR A 231 -12.56 18.46 22.12
C THR A 231 -12.20 19.24 23.37
N PRO A 232 -13.13 19.97 24.01
CA PRO A 232 -12.79 20.75 25.19
C PRO A 232 -12.26 19.79 26.26
N MET A 233 -10.96 19.86 26.51
CA MET A 233 -10.28 19.11 27.54
C MET A 233 -10.98 19.43 28.88
N PRO A 234 -11.49 18.44 29.63
CA PRO A 234 -11.91 18.68 30.98
C PRO A 234 -10.66 19.06 31.79
N SER A 235 -10.63 20.31 32.23
CA SER A 235 -9.66 20.83 33.19
C SER A 235 -9.69 19.97 34.46
N GLY A 236 -8.65 19.17 34.66
CA GLY A 236 -8.50 18.29 35.81
C GLY A 236 -7.04 17.96 36.07
N SER A 237 -6.44 18.71 36.98
CA SER A 237 -5.09 18.59 37.53
C SER A 237 -4.84 17.28 38.30
N ASN A 238 -3.72 16.58 38.06
CA ASN A 238 -2.61 16.39 39.03
C ASN A 238 -1.67 15.21 38.68
N VAL A 239 -0.37 15.54 38.61
CA VAL A 239 0.85 14.87 39.15
C VAL A 239 0.82 13.35 39.38
N SER A 240 1.73 12.59 38.75
CA SER A 240 2.89 11.96 39.43
C SER A 240 3.75 11.05 38.52
N GLU A 241 5.06 11.25 38.65
CA GLU A 241 6.20 10.31 38.57
C GLU A 241 6.50 9.45 37.32
N SER A 242 7.70 9.70 36.79
CA SER A 242 8.44 8.87 35.83
C SER A 242 9.31 7.86 36.57
N PRO A 243 9.57 6.67 36.00
CA PRO A 243 10.84 6.01 36.19
C PRO A 243 11.61 5.86 34.88
N THR A 244 12.82 6.39 34.89
CA THR A 244 13.86 6.27 33.88
C THR A 244 14.35 4.82 33.82
N LEU A 245 14.23 4.16 32.67
CA LEU A 245 14.95 2.92 32.36
C LEU A 245 15.69 3.11 31.04
N SER A 246 17.02 3.14 31.14
CA SER A 246 17.97 3.15 30.03
C SER A 246 17.97 1.82 29.28
N PRO A 247 17.85 1.78 27.94
CA PRO A 247 18.16 0.58 27.18
C PRO A 247 19.62 0.58 26.73
N THR A 248 20.38 -0.43 27.14
CA THR A 248 21.60 -0.90 26.48
C THR A 248 21.30 -1.39 25.06
N PRO A 249 22.18 -1.13 24.07
CA PRO A 249 21.94 -1.58 22.70
C PRO A 249 22.27 -3.07 22.56
N THR A 250 21.25 -3.89 22.33
CA THR A 250 21.42 -5.26 21.85
C THR A 250 21.40 -5.25 20.33
N THR A 251 22.57 -5.48 19.74
CA THR A 251 22.79 -5.78 18.32
C THR A 251 21.74 -6.75 17.80
N THR A 252 20.90 -6.31 16.87
CA THR A 252 20.03 -7.19 16.08
C THR A 252 20.28 -6.91 14.61
N SER A 253 20.83 -7.91 13.95
CA SER A 253 21.20 -7.95 12.55
C SER A 253 19.96 -7.86 11.65
N LEU A 254 19.89 -6.84 10.78
CA LEU A 254 18.94 -6.82 9.67
C LEU A 254 19.54 -7.61 8.50
N VAL A 255 18.84 -8.67 8.10
CA VAL A 255 19.15 -9.42 6.89
C VAL A 255 18.69 -8.60 5.69
N VAL A 256 19.65 -7.96 5.01
CA VAL A 256 19.48 -7.66 3.58
C VAL A 256 19.57 -9.00 2.87
N CYS A 257 18.54 -9.38 2.12
CA CYS A 257 18.59 -10.55 1.24
C CYS A 257 19.86 -10.46 0.38
N LYS A 258 20.86 -11.29 0.70
CA LYS A 258 21.98 -11.58 -0.19
C LYS A 258 21.39 -12.29 -1.40
N SER A 259 21.18 -11.55 -2.49
CA SER A 259 21.17 -12.19 -3.80
C SER A 259 22.56 -12.79 -4.04
N LYS A 260 22.62 -14.09 -4.30
CA LYS A 260 23.85 -14.74 -4.82
C LYS A 260 24.09 -14.44 -6.29
N ASP A 261 23.13 -13.80 -6.97
CA ASP A 261 23.29 -13.39 -8.36
C ASP A 261 23.13 -11.87 -8.50
N ARG A 262 24.20 -11.28 -9.01
CA ARG A 262 24.37 -9.87 -9.34
C ARG A 262 23.11 -9.35 -10.07
N LEU A 263 22.33 -8.49 -9.43
CA LEU A 263 21.42 -7.59 -10.15
C LEU A 263 22.30 -6.65 -10.97
N THR A 264 22.60 -7.04 -12.20
CA THR A 264 23.24 -6.15 -13.17
C THR A 264 22.14 -5.26 -13.71
N PHE A 265 22.03 -4.07 -13.14
CA PHE A 265 21.38 -2.95 -13.79
C PHE A 265 22.16 -2.68 -15.09
N LYS A 266 21.56 -3.07 -16.22
CA LYS A 266 21.99 -2.59 -17.52
C LYS A 266 21.11 -1.38 -17.81
N ASP A 267 21.79 -0.29 -18.11
CA ASP A 267 21.27 1.00 -18.54
C ASP A 267 20.69 1.90 -17.45
N SER A 268 20.94 3.19 -17.63
CA SER A 268 20.90 4.30 -16.68
C SER A 268 19.49 4.68 -16.21
N CYS A 269 18.87 3.83 -15.39
CA CYS A 269 17.56 4.11 -14.79
C CYS A 269 17.69 4.72 -13.39
N HIS A 270 16.84 5.70 -13.10
CA HIS A 270 16.70 6.32 -11.77
C HIS A 270 15.53 5.63 -11.06
N GLY A 271 15.78 5.05 -9.87
CA GLY A 271 14.77 4.30 -9.12
C GLY A 271 14.18 5.10 -7.98
N VAL A 272 12.87 5.07 -7.78
CA VAL A 272 12.17 5.60 -6.61
C VAL A 272 11.52 4.43 -5.88
N ILE A 273 11.79 4.27 -4.58
CA ILE A 273 11.22 3.18 -3.79
C ILE A 273 10.26 3.77 -2.76
N ALA A 274 8.98 3.42 -2.86
CA ALA A 274 8.01 3.61 -1.79
C ALA A 274 7.98 2.35 -0.94
N ILE A 275 8.21 2.47 0.36
CA ILE A 275 8.09 1.35 1.29
C ILE A 275 6.68 1.39 1.90
N ASP A 276 5.78 0.57 1.34
CA ASP A 276 4.46 0.33 1.92
C ASP A 276 4.53 -0.68 3.09
N GLN A 277 3.71 -0.47 4.11
CA GLN A 277 3.63 -1.24 5.37
C GLN A 277 3.32 -2.73 5.15
N THR A 278 2.69 -3.12 4.03
CA THR A 278 2.40 -4.54 3.74
C THR A 278 3.65 -5.36 3.36
N SER A 279 4.80 -4.72 3.16
CA SER A 279 6.01 -5.35 2.60
C SER A 279 6.82 -6.16 3.63
N LEU A 280 6.58 -5.98 4.93
CA LEU A 280 7.43 -6.52 6.01
C LEU A 280 6.87 -7.78 6.73
N LEU A 281 5.65 -8.20 6.43
CA LEU A 281 4.96 -9.27 7.20
C LEU A 281 5.03 -10.67 6.58
N ALA A 282 5.82 -10.88 5.53
CA ALA A 282 5.87 -12.16 4.81
C ALA A 282 7.24 -12.82 4.87
N THR A 283 7.66 -13.30 6.04
CA THR A 283 8.53 -14.50 6.17
C THR A 283 8.40 -15.08 7.56
N GLY A 284 7.71 -16.23 7.66
CA GLY A 284 7.64 -17.02 8.89
C GLY A 284 7.85 -18.48 8.54
N ASP A 285 9.06 -18.86 8.14
CA ASP A 285 9.45 -20.27 8.04
C ASP A 285 10.45 -20.60 9.16
N ALA A 286 10.04 -21.56 9.99
CA ALA A 286 10.88 -22.18 10.99
C ALA A 286 11.80 -23.23 10.33
N PRO A 287 13.00 -23.50 10.89
CA PRO A 287 13.97 -24.37 10.24
C PRO A 287 13.64 -25.85 10.52
N SER A 288 13.62 -26.66 9.47
CA SER A 288 13.77 -28.11 9.57
C SER A 288 15.04 -28.53 8.81
N GLY A 289 16.07 -28.95 9.55
CA GLY A 289 17.19 -29.69 8.98
C GLY A 289 16.92 -31.19 9.04
N PHE A 290 17.21 -31.92 7.96
CA PHE A 290 18.27 -32.93 7.89
C PHE A 290 18.39 -33.57 6.49
N ASN A 291 19.61 -34.04 6.19
CA ASN A 291 20.22 -34.46 4.93
C ASN A 291 19.55 -35.58 4.12
N GLU A 292 19.72 -35.59 2.78
CA GLU A 292 20.72 -36.44 2.11
C GLU A 292 20.90 -36.14 0.60
N SER A 293 22.09 -36.50 0.13
CA SER A 293 22.76 -36.23 -1.15
C SER A 293 22.12 -36.82 -2.42
N GLN A 294 22.27 -36.12 -3.57
CA GLN A 294 22.85 -36.66 -4.82
C GLN A 294 23.02 -35.57 -5.89
N SER A 295 24.12 -35.67 -6.66
CA SER A 295 24.58 -34.73 -7.70
C SER A 295 24.08 -35.15 -9.12
N PRO A 296 24.51 -34.52 -10.24
CA PRO A 296 23.62 -33.77 -11.13
C PRO A 296 23.43 -34.41 -12.52
N ALA A 297 22.32 -34.10 -13.20
CA ALA A 297 22.17 -34.38 -14.63
C ALA A 297 21.40 -33.28 -15.38
N SER A 298 22.14 -32.62 -16.27
CA SER A 298 21.79 -32.07 -17.59
C SER A 298 20.35 -31.67 -17.96
N LEU A 299 20.24 -30.41 -18.39
CA LEU A 299 19.20 -29.79 -19.24
C LEU A 299 18.84 -30.62 -20.49
N PRO A 300 17.62 -30.43 -21.01
CA PRO A 300 17.55 -29.75 -22.30
C PRO A 300 16.43 -28.68 -22.39
N THR A 301 16.71 -27.65 -23.17
CA THR A 301 15.72 -26.75 -23.81
C THR A 301 14.77 -27.56 -24.69
N PRO A 302 13.50 -27.14 -24.85
CA PRO A 302 13.17 -26.59 -26.17
C PRO A 302 12.15 -25.44 -26.18
N THR A 303 12.33 -24.62 -27.21
CA THR A 303 11.44 -23.65 -27.84
C THR A 303 10.05 -24.21 -28.16
N ALA A 304 8.98 -23.44 -27.92
CA ALA A 304 7.85 -23.28 -28.85
C ALA A 304 6.90 -22.14 -28.42
N ILE A 305 6.58 -21.33 -29.42
CA ILE A 305 5.54 -20.31 -29.50
C ILE A 305 4.17 -21.00 -29.57
N LEU A 306 3.17 -20.51 -28.83
CA LEU A 306 1.77 -20.60 -29.29
C LEU A 306 0.91 -19.48 -28.69
N SER A 307 0.19 -18.81 -29.58
CA SER A 307 -0.87 -17.85 -29.35
C SER A 307 -2.09 -18.52 -28.72
N THR A 308 -2.64 -17.95 -27.65
CA THR A 308 -4.00 -18.23 -27.18
C THR A 308 -4.62 -16.97 -26.61
N GLU A 309 -5.81 -16.63 -27.09
CA GLU A 309 -6.66 -15.54 -26.62
C GLU A 309 -6.99 -15.70 -25.12
N PRO A 310 -7.14 -14.61 -24.35
CA PRO A 310 -7.47 -14.72 -22.93
C PRO A 310 -8.94 -15.14 -22.76
N THR A 311 -9.14 -16.25 -22.05
CA THR A 311 -10.44 -16.74 -21.60
C THR A 311 -10.92 -16.00 -20.35
N ASN A 312 -12.25 -15.99 -20.15
CA ASN A 312 -13.00 -15.23 -19.13
C ASN A 312 -12.57 -15.39 -17.65
N ASP A 313 -11.61 -16.25 -17.31
CA ASP A 313 -11.15 -16.48 -15.93
C ASP A 313 -10.00 -15.54 -15.50
N ASP A 314 -9.37 -14.81 -16.42
CA ASP A 314 -8.26 -13.89 -16.09
C ASP A 314 -8.73 -12.54 -15.50
N LEU A 315 -10.01 -12.19 -15.65
CA LEU A 315 -10.59 -10.92 -15.16
C LEU A 315 -11.04 -10.97 -13.69
N ASP A 316 -11.25 -12.15 -13.11
CA ASP A 316 -11.67 -12.28 -11.71
C ASP A 316 -10.52 -12.09 -10.71
N SER A 317 -9.26 -12.22 -11.15
CA SER A 317 -8.07 -11.97 -10.34
C SER A 317 -7.84 -10.48 -10.03
N LEU A 318 -8.51 -9.58 -10.76
CA LEU A 318 -8.50 -8.13 -10.53
C LEU A 318 -9.56 -7.67 -9.52
N SER A 319 -10.53 -8.53 -9.15
CA SER A 319 -11.68 -8.14 -8.30
C SER A 319 -11.41 -8.17 -6.78
N HIS A 320 -10.25 -8.68 -6.35
CA HIS A 320 -9.88 -8.77 -4.93
C HIS A 320 -8.81 -7.75 -4.50
N SER A 321 -8.52 -6.75 -5.33
CA SER A 321 -7.53 -5.70 -5.01
C SER A 321 -7.87 -4.33 -5.60
N PHE A 322 -9.16 -3.96 -5.59
CA PHE A 322 -9.63 -2.59 -5.70
C PHE A 322 -10.45 -2.23 -4.47
#